data_AF-A0A2H4GTV5-F1
#
_entry.id   AF-A0A2H4GTV5-F1
#
_cell.length_a   1.000
_cell.length_b   1.000
_cell.length_c   1.000
_cell.angle_alpha   90.00
_cell.angle_beta   90.00
_cell.angle_gamma   90.00
#
_symmetry.space_group_name_H-M   'P 1'
#
loop_
_entity.id
_entity.type
_entity.pdbx_description
1 polymer ?
#
loop_
_entity_poly.entity_id
_entity_poly.type
_entity_poly.pdbx_seq_one_letter_code
_entity_poly.pdbx_strand_id
1 'polypeptide(L)'
;MLKPVLKPVLTLILTSSLINTASAVQLLGDVEVFRLPTAETTMGEVVTRYQALDDGLTQQLSSKKNEVDATQLAARQGHRLWQQAVRDVQSGHVDDRPLYWARLAMLNSLKSTSANFKMADWQNDILMSAVEKASRGFSDIQYADDVQIKIFLTGFDPFFLDKDITQSNPSGLVALALDGFRFDVNGKTAQIETAMVPVR
;
A
#
# COMPACT_ATOMS: atom_id res chain seq x y z
N MET A 1 -26.32 -49.53 -52.15
CA MET A 1 -25.03 -48.85 -51.88
C MET A 1 -25.26 -47.85 -50.75
N LEU A 2 -24.82 -48.18 -49.53
CA LEU A 2 -25.00 -47.35 -48.33
C LEU A 2 -24.04 -46.15 -48.36
N LYS A 3 -24.54 -44.94 -48.05
CA LYS A 3 -23.69 -43.76 -47.75
C LYS A 3 -23.36 -43.74 -46.25
N PRO A 4 -22.12 -43.43 -45.82
CA PRO A 4 -21.78 -43.36 -44.41
C PRO A 4 -22.18 -41.99 -43.82
N VAL A 5 -22.77 -42.03 -42.62
CA VAL A 5 -23.08 -40.86 -41.80
C VAL A 5 -21.88 -40.55 -40.91
N LEU A 6 -21.27 -39.38 -41.10
CA LEU A 6 -20.19 -38.89 -40.24
C LEU A 6 -20.80 -38.31 -38.96
N LYS A 7 -20.43 -38.86 -37.79
CA LYS A 7 -20.80 -38.29 -36.48
C LYS A 7 -19.74 -37.25 -36.06
N PRO A 8 -20.11 -36.07 -35.53
CA PRO A 8 -19.14 -35.14 -35.00
C PRO A 8 -18.70 -35.60 -33.60
N VAL A 9 -17.39 -35.71 -33.39
CA VAL A 9 -16.78 -35.88 -32.07
C VAL A 9 -16.57 -34.49 -31.50
N LEU A 10 -17.27 -34.16 -30.42
CA LEU A 10 -17.11 -32.90 -29.71
C LEU A 10 -15.96 -33.06 -28.70
N THR A 11 -14.77 -32.57 -29.04
CA THR A 11 -13.64 -32.49 -28.11
C THR A 11 -13.83 -31.28 -27.22
N LEU A 12 -14.14 -31.52 -25.94
CA LEU A 12 -14.19 -30.48 -24.91
C LEU A 12 -12.77 -30.18 -24.44
N ILE A 13 -12.21 -29.04 -24.86
CA ILE A 13 -10.94 -28.53 -24.34
C ILE A 13 -11.24 -27.80 -23.03
N LEU A 14 -10.91 -28.43 -21.90
CA LEU A 14 -10.95 -27.79 -20.60
C LEU A 14 -9.68 -26.94 -20.44
N THR A 15 -9.75 -25.65 -20.76
CA THR A 15 -8.69 -24.70 -20.43
C THR A 15 -8.77 -24.37 -18.95
N SER A 16 -7.90 -24.97 -18.14
CA SER A 16 -7.70 -24.55 -16.74
C SER A 16 -6.94 -23.22 -16.73
N SER A 17 -7.68 -22.12 -16.64
CA SER A 17 -7.10 -20.80 -16.37
C SER A 17 -6.61 -20.76 -14.93
N LEU A 18 -5.30 -20.96 -14.73
CA LEU A 18 -4.63 -20.57 -13.51
C LEU A 18 -4.68 -19.04 -13.44
N ILE A 19 -5.61 -18.49 -12.66
CA ILE A 19 -5.62 -17.06 -12.35
C ILE A 19 -4.41 -16.82 -11.47
N ASN A 20 -3.37 -16.26 -12.07
CA ASN A 20 -2.17 -15.83 -11.38
C ASN A 20 -2.57 -14.63 -10.50
N THR A 21 -2.72 -14.82 -9.20
CA THR A 21 -3.20 -13.80 -8.26
C THR A 21 -2.31 -12.56 -8.24
N ALA A 22 -1.03 -12.70 -8.58
CA ALA A 22 -0.09 -11.59 -8.75
C ALA A 22 -0.53 -10.60 -9.85
N SER A 23 -1.09 -11.10 -10.97
CA SER A 23 -1.51 -10.24 -12.08
C SER A 23 -2.74 -9.40 -11.74
N ALA A 24 -3.65 -9.90 -10.90
CA ALA A 24 -4.81 -9.12 -10.46
C ALA A 24 -4.41 -7.98 -9.50
N VAL A 25 -3.43 -8.23 -8.62
CA VAL A 25 -2.88 -7.20 -7.72
C VAL A 25 -2.12 -6.13 -8.52
N GLN A 26 -1.35 -6.51 -9.54
CA GLN A 26 -0.66 -5.58 -10.44
C GLN A 26 -1.66 -4.68 -11.19
N LEU A 27 -2.71 -5.27 -11.77
CA LEU A 27 -3.72 -4.55 -12.55
C LEU A 27 -4.52 -3.53 -11.70
N LEU A 28 -4.82 -3.89 -10.45
CA LEU A 28 -5.55 -3.01 -9.52
C LEU A 28 -4.66 -1.85 -9.02
N GLY A 29 -3.37 -2.12 -8.78
CA GLY A 29 -2.38 -1.08 -8.44
C GLY A 29 -2.17 -0.07 -9.57
N ASP A 30 -2.28 -0.49 -10.84
CA ASP A 30 -2.21 0.42 -11.99
C ASP A 30 -3.39 1.40 -12.00
N VAL A 31 -4.62 0.94 -11.75
CA VAL A 31 -5.82 1.80 -11.72
C VAL A 31 -5.73 2.86 -10.62
N GLU A 32 -5.21 2.51 -9.44
CA GLU A 32 -4.99 3.47 -8.35
C GLU A 32 -3.98 4.56 -8.77
N VAL A 33 -2.83 4.16 -9.34
CA VAL A 33 -1.77 5.08 -9.78
C VAL A 33 -2.24 6.02 -10.90
N PHE A 34 -3.12 5.57 -11.81
CA PHE A 34 -3.67 6.44 -12.88
C PHE A 34 -4.47 7.64 -12.36
N ARG A 35 -4.89 7.65 -11.09
CA ARG A 35 -5.62 8.78 -10.49
C ARG A 35 -4.72 9.91 -10.00
N LEU A 36 -3.40 9.69 -9.88
CA LEU A 36 -2.44 10.67 -9.35
C LEU A 36 -2.52 12.04 -10.06
N PRO A 37 -2.51 12.16 -11.41
CA PRO A 37 -2.54 13.48 -12.06
C PRO A 37 -3.80 14.30 -11.74
N THR A 38 -4.96 13.62 -11.65
CA THR A 38 -6.22 14.27 -11.27
C THR A 38 -6.19 14.71 -9.81
N ALA A 39 -5.66 13.87 -8.92
CA ALA A 39 -5.50 14.19 -7.51
C ALA A 39 -4.54 15.37 -7.29
N GLU A 40 -3.39 15.39 -7.97
CA GLU A 40 -2.41 16.49 -7.92
C GLU A 40 -3.01 17.82 -8.38
N THR A 41 -3.79 17.79 -9.47
CA THR A 41 -4.47 18.98 -9.98
C THR A 41 -5.55 19.48 -9.01
N THR A 42 -6.26 18.57 -8.35
CA THR A 42 -7.42 18.89 -7.50
C THR A 42 -7.03 19.28 -6.06
N MET A 43 -6.02 18.62 -5.51
CA MET A 43 -5.62 18.71 -4.10
C MET A 43 -4.10 18.52 -3.94
N GLY A 44 -3.31 19.25 -4.75
CA GLY A 44 -1.85 19.14 -4.79
C GLY A 44 -1.19 19.14 -3.41
N GLU A 45 -1.59 20.05 -2.50
CA GLU A 45 -1.03 20.09 -1.13
C GLU A 45 -1.22 18.79 -0.34
N VAL A 46 -2.34 18.08 -0.55
CA VAL A 46 -2.62 16.79 0.08
C VAL A 46 -1.73 15.71 -0.51
N VAL A 47 -1.60 15.68 -1.84
CA VAL A 47 -0.81 14.67 -2.56
C VAL A 47 0.69 14.83 -2.28
N THR A 48 1.20 16.06 -2.28
CA THR A 48 2.64 16.33 -2.14
C THR A 48 3.09 16.47 -0.68
N ARG A 49 2.20 16.29 0.30
CA ARG A 49 2.51 16.51 1.72
C ARG A 49 3.75 15.75 2.19
N TYR A 50 3.96 14.54 1.68
CA TYR A 50 5.08 13.66 2.02
C TYR A 50 6.08 13.45 0.87
N GLN A 51 6.09 14.35 -0.13
CA GLN A 51 6.91 14.21 -1.34
C GLN A 51 8.39 13.94 -1.05
N ALA A 52 8.95 14.58 -0.01
CA ALA A 52 10.35 14.40 0.37
C ALA A 52 10.72 12.94 0.72
N LEU A 53 9.77 12.12 1.16
CA LEU A 53 10.01 10.69 1.42
C LEU A 53 10.14 9.88 0.11
N ASP A 54 9.34 10.22 -0.90
CA ASP A 54 9.42 9.62 -2.23
C ASP A 54 10.69 10.07 -2.96
N ASP A 55 11.00 11.37 -2.94
CA ASP A 55 12.27 11.89 -3.49
C ASP A 55 13.48 11.20 -2.84
N GLY A 56 13.42 11.00 -1.52
CA GLY A 56 14.46 10.28 -0.78
C GLY A 56 14.53 8.79 -1.12
N LEU A 57 13.40 8.16 -1.49
CA LEU A 57 13.37 6.78 -1.99
C LEU A 57 14.06 6.69 -3.35
N THR A 58 13.66 7.52 -4.31
CA THR A 58 14.19 7.49 -5.69
C THR A 58 15.67 7.81 -5.73
N GLN A 59 16.10 8.86 -5.02
CA GLN A 59 17.50 9.26 -4.93
C GLN A 59 18.36 8.12 -4.36
N GLN A 60 17.94 7.49 -3.27
CA GLN A 60 18.73 6.42 -2.64
C GLN A 60 18.69 5.11 -3.42
N LEU A 61 17.57 4.81 -4.10
CA LEU A 61 17.41 3.59 -4.89
C LEU A 61 18.43 3.53 -6.03
N SER A 62 18.68 4.68 -6.68
CA SER A 62 19.67 4.80 -7.76
C SER A 62 21.08 4.36 -7.36
N SER A 63 21.41 4.38 -6.07
CA SER A 63 22.72 3.98 -5.54
C SER A 63 22.81 2.50 -5.15
N LYS A 64 21.69 1.77 -5.06
CA LYS A 64 21.67 0.39 -4.58
C LYS A 64 22.22 -0.58 -5.62
N LYS A 65 22.99 -1.57 -5.15
CA LYS A 65 23.75 -2.50 -6.00
C LYS A 65 23.21 -3.93 -6.00
N ASN A 66 22.21 -4.21 -5.18
CA ASN A 66 21.56 -5.50 -5.08
C ASN A 66 20.11 -5.32 -4.64
N GLU A 67 19.31 -6.35 -4.86
CA GLU A 67 17.88 -6.36 -4.54
C GLU A 67 17.63 -6.26 -3.04
N VAL A 68 18.40 -6.95 -2.20
CA VAL A 68 18.19 -6.95 -0.74
C VAL A 68 18.29 -5.54 -0.15
N ASP A 69 19.32 -4.78 -0.50
CA ASP A 69 19.52 -3.41 -0.02
C ASP A 69 18.42 -2.45 -0.54
N ALA A 70 17.91 -2.73 -1.75
CA ALA A 70 16.83 -1.97 -2.36
C ALA A 70 15.49 -2.26 -1.69
N THR A 71 15.19 -3.52 -1.40
CA THR A 71 13.99 -3.95 -0.66
C THR A 71 14.01 -3.43 0.77
N GLN A 72 15.17 -3.45 1.45
CA GLN A 72 15.29 -2.85 2.77
C GLN A 72 15.10 -1.33 2.73
N LEU A 73 15.59 -0.64 1.70
CA LEU A 73 15.32 0.79 1.51
C LEU A 73 13.82 1.04 1.32
N ALA A 74 13.17 0.29 0.44
CA ALA A 74 11.74 0.36 0.17
C ALA A 74 10.90 0.18 1.46
N ALA A 75 11.17 -0.87 2.23
CA ALA A 75 10.51 -1.12 3.50
C ALA A 75 10.72 0.03 4.50
N ARG A 76 11.96 0.54 4.64
CA ARG A 76 12.26 1.67 5.53
C ARG A 76 11.53 2.93 5.13
N GLN A 77 11.46 3.26 3.84
CA GLN A 77 10.75 4.46 3.38
C GLN A 77 9.24 4.32 3.57
N GLY A 78 8.66 3.14 3.29
CA GLY A 78 7.25 2.88 3.57
C GLY A 78 6.93 3.02 5.07
N HIS A 79 7.79 2.50 5.95
CA HIS A 79 7.63 2.66 7.40
C HIS A 79 7.75 4.12 7.85
N ARG A 80 8.71 4.88 7.30
CA ARG A 80 8.82 6.32 7.58
C ARG A 80 7.59 7.10 7.14
N LEU A 81 6.99 6.72 6.02
CA LEU A 81 5.73 7.30 5.54
C LEU A 81 4.59 7.04 6.52
N TRP A 82 4.43 5.80 7.00
CA TRP A 82 3.46 5.46 8.03
C TRP A 82 3.62 6.33 9.28
N GLN A 83 4.83 6.33 9.86
CA GLN A 83 5.11 7.08 11.08
C GLN A 83 4.93 8.59 10.90
N GLN A 84 5.23 9.13 9.72
CA GLN A 84 4.98 10.54 9.43
C GLN A 84 3.48 10.84 9.40
N ALA A 85 2.68 10.00 8.76
CA ALA A 85 1.23 10.18 8.71
C ALA A 85 0.57 10.09 10.09
N VAL A 86 0.99 9.13 10.93
CA VAL A 86 0.54 9.03 12.32
C VAL A 86 0.86 10.31 13.09
N ARG A 87 2.13 10.76 13.05
CA ARG A 87 2.55 12.00 13.74
C ARG A 87 1.77 13.22 13.27
N ASP A 88 1.55 13.34 11.97
CA ASP A 88 0.82 14.47 11.39
C ASP A 88 -0.61 14.53 11.93
N VAL A 89 -1.34 13.41 11.89
CA VAL A 89 -2.71 13.33 12.44
C VAL A 89 -2.73 13.60 13.94
N GLN A 90 -1.84 12.98 14.71
CA GLN A 90 -1.76 13.18 16.16
C GLN A 90 -1.34 14.60 16.56
N SER A 91 -0.65 15.33 15.68
CA SER A 91 -0.30 16.74 15.88
C SER A 91 -1.41 17.73 15.51
N GLY A 92 -2.55 17.24 15.02
CA GLY A 92 -3.72 18.04 14.68
C GLY A 92 -3.97 18.24 13.18
N HIS A 93 -3.18 17.63 12.30
CA HIS A 93 -3.50 17.59 10.88
C HIS A 93 -4.45 16.43 10.57
N VAL A 94 -5.73 16.65 10.83
CA VAL A 94 -6.79 15.62 10.81
C VAL A 94 -7.20 15.26 9.36
N ASP A 95 -6.32 14.56 8.63
CA ASP A 95 -6.53 14.12 7.24
C ASP A 95 -5.81 12.78 6.96
N ASP A 96 -6.53 11.79 6.44
CA ASP A 96 -6.03 10.45 6.10
C ASP A 96 -5.48 10.35 4.67
N ARG A 97 -5.94 11.24 3.78
CA ARG A 97 -5.64 11.20 2.34
C ARG A 97 -4.14 11.30 2.02
N PRO A 98 -3.33 12.14 2.70
CA PRO A 98 -1.90 12.25 2.40
C PRO A 98 -1.15 10.91 2.43
N LEU A 99 -1.50 10.00 3.36
CA LEU A 99 -0.86 8.69 3.44
C LEU A 99 -1.14 7.85 2.18
N TYR A 100 -2.39 7.81 1.74
CA TYR A 100 -2.81 7.05 0.58
C TYR A 100 -2.10 7.54 -0.69
N TRP A 101 -2.13 8.86 -0.95
CA TRP A 101 -1.55 9.42 -2.16
C TRP A 101 -0.02 9.31 -2.19
N ALA A 102 0.66 9.56 -1.08
CA ALA A 102 2.10 9.39 -1.00
C ALA A 102 2.53 7.93 -1.21
N ARG A 103 1.75 6.96 -0.71
CA ARG A 103 1.99 5.53 -0.99
C ARG A 103 1.90 5.25 -2.49
N LEU A 104 0.87 5.75 -3.17
CA LEU A 104 0.72 5.57 -4.62
C LEU A 104 1.85 6.25 -5.40
N ALA A 105 2.27 7.45 -5.00
CA ALA A 105 3.41 8.14 -5.59
C ALA A 105 4.69 7.29 -5.48
N MET A 106 4.99 6.74 -4.28
CA MET A 106 6.13 5.85 -4.09
C MET A 106 6.06 4.58 -4.95
N LEU A 107 4.88 3.96 -5.07
CA LEU A 107 4.69 2.79 -5.94
C LEU A 107 4.90 3.13 -7.42
N ASN A 108 4.46 4.30 -7.87
CA ASN A 108 4.69 4.80 -9.22
C ASN A 108 6.18 5.11 -9.49
N SER A 109 6.83 5.75 -8.52
CA SER A 109 8.26 6.09 -8.57
C SER A 109 9.15 4.84 -8.63
N LEU A 110 8.80 3.76 -7.93
CA LEU A 110 9.51 2.48 -8.03
C LEU A 110 9.48 1.87 -9.44
N LYS A 111 8.35 2.00 -10.16
CA LYS A 111 8.23 1.49 -11.54
C LYS A 111 9.13 2.22 -12.55
N SER A 112 9.42 3.50 -12.29
CA SER A 112 10.16 4.37 -13.21
C SER A 112 11.62 4.60 -12.81
N THR A 113 12.00 4.29 -11.57
CA THR A 113 13.35 4.50 -11.04
C THR A 113 14.22 3.25 -11.19
N SER A 114 15.37 3.39 -11.84
CA SER A 114 16.35 2.32 -11.95
C SER A 114 17.35 2.34 -10.80
N ALA A 115 17.70 1.16 -10.27
CA ALA A 115 18.82 0.97 -9.35
C ALA A 115 20.14 0.75 -10.10
N ASN A 116 21.28 0.75 -9.39
CA ASN A 116 22.59 0.45 -9.96
C ASN A 116 22.85 -1.07 -10.09
N PHE A 117 21.81 -1.81 -10.48
CA PHE A 117 21.85 -3.21 -10.88
C PHE A 117 20.65 -3.49 -11.79
N LYS A 118 20.75 -4.54 -12.61
CA LYS A 118 19.63 -4.96 -13.44
C LYS A 118 18.54 -5.57 -12.55
N MET A 119 17.42 -4.87 -12.42
CA MET A 119 16.25 -5.35 -11.68
C MET A 119 15.32 -6.10 -12.63
N ALA A 120 14.91 -7.31 -12.25
CA ALA A 120 13.85 -8.05 -12.92
C ALA A 120 12.48 -7.60 -12.39
N ASP A 121 11.41 -7.79 -13.16
CA ASP A 121 10.06 -7.34 -12.80
C ASP A 121 9.61 -7.88 -11.43
N TRP A 122 9.83 -9.16 -11.16
CA TRP A 122 9.49 -9.77 -9.86
C TRP A 122 10.27 -9.17 -8.68
N GLN A 123 11.47 -8.63 -8.90
CA GLN A 123 12.23 -7.93 -7.86
C GLN A 123 11.60 -6.56 -7.59
N ASN A 124 11.13 -5.87 -8.64
CA ASN A 124 10.39 -4.62 -8.48
C ASN A 124 9.08 -4.86 -7.70
N ASP A 125 8.38 -5.96 -7.97
CA ASP A 125 7.16 -6.33 -7.22
C ASP A 125 7.44 -6.58 -5.73
N ILE A 126 8.62 -7.11 -5.38
CA ILE A 126 9.07 -7.25 -3.98
C ILE A 126 9.27 -5.87 -3.33
N LEU A 127 9.94 -4.93 -4.01
CA LEU A 127 10.12 -3.56 -3.52
C LEU A 127 8.77 -2.87 -3.31
N MET A 128 7.87 -2.97 -4.28
CA MET A 128 6.52 -2.41 -4.21
C MET A 128 5.74 -3.01 -3.03
N SER A 129 5.78 -4.34 -2.87
CA SER A 129 5.14 -5.04 -1.74
C SER A 129 5.73 -4.60 -0.39
N ALA A 130 7.02 -4.33 -0.33
CA ALA A 130 7.69 -3.84 0.87
C ALA A 130 7.23 -2.42 1.24
N VAL A 131 7.13 -1.50 0.27
CA VAL A 131 6.55 -0.16 0.50
C VAL A 131 5.09 -0.28 0.93
N GLU A 132 4.29 -1.07 0.21
CA GLU A 132 2.86 -1.21 0.48
C GLU A 132 2.63 -1.75 1.89
N LYS A 133 3.29 -2.84 2.28
CA LYS A 133 3.17 -3.42 3.62
C LYS A 133 3.59 -2.44 4.72
N ALA A 134 4.76 -1.81 4.56
CA ALA A 134 5.33 -0.97 5.60
C ALA A 134 4.55 0.35 5.78
N SER A 135 4.11 0.97 4.68
CA SER A 135 3.29 2.20 4.70
C SER A 135 1.85 1.99 5.15
N ARG A 136 1.44 0.74 5.38
CA ARG A 136 0.14 0.37 5.96
C ARG A 136 0.21 0.10 7.46
N GLY A 137 1.35 0.32 8.12
CA GLY A 137 1.51 0.09 9.56
C GLY A 137 1.81 -1.35 9.96
N PHE A 138 1.72 -2.33 9.06
CA PHE A 138 1.99 -3.75 9.38
C PHE A 138 3.42 -4.04 9.86
N SER A 139 4.36 -3.15 9.58
CA SER A 139 5.75 -3.23 10.04
C SER A 139 6.02 -2.45 11.32
N ASP A 140 5.04 -1.73 11.86
CA ASP A 140 5.15 -0.85 13.03
C ASP A 140 4.46 -1.43 14.28
N ILE A 141 3.59 -2.44 14.11
CA ILE A 141 2.84 -3.09 15.19
C ILE A 141 3.78 -3.62 16.30
N GLN A 142 3.85 -2.92 17.42
CA GLN A 142 4.70 -3.28 18.55
C GLN A 142 4.07 -2.91 19.90
N TYR A 143 3.63 -3.93 20.63
CA TYR A 143 3.10 -3.74 21.99
C TYR A 143 4.23 -3.66 23.01
N ALA A 144 4.14 -2.71 23.95
CA ALA A 144 5.05 -2.61 25.08
C ALA A 144 4.91 -3.81 26.04
N ASP A 145 6.01 -4.14 26.74
CA ASP A 145 6.09 -5.34 27.60
C ASP A 145 5.13 -5.29 28.80
N ASP A 146 4.76 -4.09 29.27
CA ASP A 146 3.89 -3.85 30.42
C ASP A 146 2.38 -3.86 30.06
N VAL A 147 2.04 -3.96 28.78
CA VAL A 147 0.65 -3.94 28.31
C VAL A 147 -0.04 -5.28 28.56
N GLN A 148 -1.15 -5.24 29.32
CA GLN A 148 -1.97 -6.42 29.60
C GLN A 148 -3.16 -6.57 28.65
N ILE A 149 -3.56 -5.51 27.94
CA ILE A 149 -4.65 -5.55 26.95
C ILE A 149 -4.11 -5.04 25.60
N LYS A 150 -4.00 -5.96 24.63
CA LYS A 150 -3.53 -5.67 23.27
C LYS A 150 -4.73 -5.51 22.34
N ILE A 151 -4.88 -4.34 21.74
CA ILE A 151 -5.96 -4.02 20.80
C ILE A 151 -5.33 -3.83 19.43
N PHE A 152 -5.77 -4.63 18.47
CA PHE A 152 -5.45 -4.40 17.06
C PHE A 152 -6.66 -3.77 16.37
N LEU A 153 -6.46 -2.59 15.79
CA LEU A 153 -7.51 -1.81 15.12
C LEU A 153 -7.13 -1.55 13.67
N THR A 154 -8.07 -1.75 12.75
CA THR A 154 -7.83 -1.48 11.32
C THR A 154 -8.64 -0.29 10.83
N GLY A 155 -8.01 0.54 10.01
CA GLY A 155 -8.67 1.53 9.17
C GLY A 155 -8.64 1.10 7.69
N PHE A 156 -9.38 1.82 6.85
CA PHE A 156 -9.39 1.58 5.41
C PHE A 156 -8.88 2.81 4.65
N ASP A 157 -8.24 2.56 3.50
CA ASP A 157 -7.88 3.61 2.54
C ASP A 157 -9.14 4.35 2.02
N PRO A 158 -8.99 5.57 1.46
CA PRO A 158 -10.01 6.22 0.65
C PRO A 158 -10.51 5.32 -0.50
N PHE A 159 -11.82 5.37 -0.76
CA PHE A 159 -12.48 4.59 -1.81
C PHE A 159 -13.54 5.43 -2.52
N PHE A 160 -14.13 4.91 -3.62
CA PHE A 160 -15.03 5.66 -4.52
C PHE A 160 -14.40 6.91 -5.16
N LEU A 161 -13.08 6.86 -5.41
CA LEU A 161 -12.30 7.96 -5.97
C LEU A 161 -12.66 8.31 -7.43
N ASP A 162 -13.35 7.42 -8.15
CA ASP A 162 -13.89 7.71 -9.48
C ASP A 162 -15.08 8.68 -9.44
N LYS A 163 -15.79 8.72 -8.31
CA LYS A 163 -16.90 9.64 -8.07
C LYS A 163 -16.43 10.96 -7.47
N ASP A 164 -15.51 10.87 -6.52
CA ASP A 164 -14.93 12.02 -5.84
C ASP A 164 -13.47 11.74 -5.50
N ILE A 165 -12.57 12.35 -6.25
CA ILE A 165 -11.12 12.20 -6.06
C ILE A 165 -10.65 12.71 -4.69
N THR A 166 -11.43 13.59 -4.05
CA THR A 166 -11.08 14.23 -2.77
C THR A 166 -11.61 13.47 -1.55
N GLN A 167 -12.32 12.35 -1.75
CA GLN A 167 -12.95 11.55 -0.71
C GLN A 167 -11.93 11.11 0.35
N SER A 168 -12.26 11.33 1.62
CA SER A 168 -11.56 10.80 2.79
C SER A 168 -12.24 9.54 3.32
N ASN A 169 -11.56 8.82 4.22
CA ASN A 169 -12.16 7.71 4.95
C ASN A 169 -11.97 7.89 6.48
N PRO A 170 -13.04 8.19 7.23
CA PRO A 170 -12.95 8.38 8.68
C PRO A 170 -12.34 7.19 9.45
N SER A 171 -12.48 5.96 8.93
CA SER A 171 -11.85 4.79 9.56
C SER A 171 -10.32 4.82 9.46
N GLY A 172 -9.77 5.28 8.33
CA GLY A 172 -8.33 5.49 8.16
C GLY A 172 -7.84 6.60 9.09
N LEU A 173 -8.58 7.70 9.18
CA LEU A 173 -8.24 8.78 10.11
C LEU A 173 -8.20 8.32 11.57
N VAL A 174 -9.19 7.53 12.01
CA VAL A 174 -9.24 6.98 13.38
C VAL A 174 -8.06 6.04 13.65
N ALA A 175 -7.69 5.19 12.69
CA ALA A 175 -6.53 4.33 12.84
C ALA A 175 -5.24 5.15 12.99
N LEU A 176 -5.01 6.18 12.17
CA LEU A 176 -3.86 7.08 12.32
C LEU A 176 -3.85 7.80 13.68
N ALA A 177 -5.02 8.24 14.16
CA ALA A 177 -5.13 8.96 15.42
C ALA A 177 -4.82 8.08 16.65
N LEU A 178 -5.17 6.79 16.59
CA LEU A 178 -5.08 5.87 17.72
C LEU A 178 -3.84 4.98 17.73
N ASP A 179 -2.99 5.05 16.70
CA ASP A 179 -1.77 4.26 16.62
C ASP A 179 -0.82 4.53 17.80
N GLY A 180 -0.39 3.46 18.46
CA GLY A 180 0.42 3.53 19.69
C GLY A 180 -0.31 4.08 20.92
N PHE A 181 -1.62 4.34 20.85
CA PHE A 181 -2.34 4.96 21.97
C PHE A 181 -2.44 4.02 23.16
N ARG A 182 -2.07 4.53 24.34
CA ARG A 182 -2.06 3.77 25.61
C ARG A 182 -2.98 4.41 26.63
N PHE A 183 -3.73 3.58 27.35
CA PHE A 183 -4.64 4.04 28.40
C PHE A 183 -4.85 2.95 29.46
N ASP A 184 -5.18 3.37 30.69
CA ASP A 184 -5.49 2.44 31.77
C ASP A 184 -7.00 2.20 31.87
N VAL A 185 -7.38 0.94 32.04
CA VAL A 185 -8.76 0.50 32.22
C VAL A 185 -8.81 -0.63 33.26
N ASN A 186 -9.59 -0.43 34.33
CA ASN A 186 -9.75 -1.42 35.41
C ASN A 186 -8.42 -1.92 36.00
N GLY A 187 -7.43 -1.02 36.17
CA GLY A 187 -6.11 -1.36 36.69
C GLY A 187 -5.21 -2.14 35.72
N LYS A 188 -5.57 -2.20 34.43
CA LYS A 188 -4.76 -2.79 33.36
C LYS A 188 -4.43 -1.72 32.33
N THR A 189 -3.20 -1.72 31.84
CA THR A 189 -2.77 -0.88 30.73
C THR A 189 -3.13 -1.56 29.41
N ALA A 190 -3.84 -0.82 28.56
CA ALA A 190 -4.19 -1.19 27.21
C ALA A 190 -3.34 -0.39 26.20
N GLN A 191 -3.04 -1.00 25.05
CA GLN A 191 -2.40 -0.35 23.91
C GLN A 191 -3.12 -0.71 22.62
N ILE A 192 -3.31 0.29 21.77
CA ILE A 192 -3.87 0.16 20.43
C ILE A 192 -2.73 0.23 19.42
N GLU A 193 -2.60 -0.81 18.58
CA GLU A 193 -1.75 -0.81 17.40
C GLU A 193 -2.64 -0.88 16.16
N THR A 194 -2.28 -0.16 15.09
CA THR A 194 -3.15 -0.03 13.93
C THR A 194 -2.52 -0.44 12.61
N ALA A 195 -3.39 -0.66 11.62
CA ALA A 195 -2.97 -0.87 10.24
C ALA A 195 -4.04 -0.38 9.24
N MET A 196 -3.60 -0.06 8.03
CA MET A 196 -4.47 0.31 6.90
C MET A 196 -4.74 -0.87 5.99
N VAL A 197 -6.01 -1.11 5.71
CA VAL A 197 -6.48 -2.15 4.79
C VAL A 197 -6.90 -1.49 3.47
N PRO A 198 -6.47 -2.02 2.30
CA PRO A 198 -6.91 -1.51 1.01
C PRO A 198 -8.39 -1.79 0.75
N VAL A 199 -9.03 -0.94 -0.06
CA VAL A 199 -10.36 -1.17 -0.64
C VAL A 199 -10.19 -1.25 -2.15
N ARG A 200 -10.24 -2.46 -2.71
CA ARG A 200 -9.96 -2.76 -4.12
C ARG A 200 -11.03 -3.67 -4.70
#